data_AF-A0A9E3M5B3-F1
#
_entry.id   AF-A0A9E3M5B3-F1
#
_cell.length_a   1.000
_cell.length_b   1.000
_cell.length_c   1.000
_cell.angle_alpha   90.00
_cell.angle_beta   90.00
_cell.angle_gamma   90.00
#
_symmetry.space_group_name_H-M   'P 1'
#
loop_
_entity.id
_entity.type
_entity.pdbx_description
1 polymer ?
#
loop_
_entity_poly.entity_id
_entity_poly.type
_entity_poly.pdbx_seq_one_letter_code
_entity_poly.pdbx_strand_id
1 'polypeptide(L)'
;MFCGNKPKNKSNEHVLPRWLLKLTGEPSRQAKHGIVKSSQPKIRQYAFDEFKFPSCAECNEKYSELENKAKNVVENILHEAQLTNIDISCLLDWFDKVRIGLWLAYYYLDKNIASVRPAYHISSRIRKYDRLLVLVKIKDAPKGINYTDCESLCFYHTPSCFSLRINEYYILNMSFEFLFSHRIGFPFPKRTWYLEDNNLVIDLEAGIERYMLPLIRKPFLLSGTEFYQPIFSHWDKREEIKYFYDCDSVVSG
;
A
#
# COMPACT_ATOMS: atom_id res chain seq x y z
N MET A 1 3.09 -12.60 -11.57
CA MET A 1 2.73 -12.01 -10.26
C MET A 1 3.29 -10.60 -10.13
N PHE A 2 4.61 -10.41 -10.08
CA PHE A 2 5.21 -9.07 -9.90
C PHE A 2 5.05 -8.10 -11.08
N CYS A 3 5.19 -8.59 -12.32
CA CYS A 3 5.15 -7.79 -13.55
C CYS A 3 4.00 -8.16 -14.50
N GLY A 4 2.96 -8.85 -14.01
CA GLY A 4 1.82 -9.31 -14.83
C GLY A 4 2.10 -10.49 -15.78
N ASN A 5 3.36 -10.71 -16.17
CA ASN A 5 3.75 -11.78 -17.11
C ASN A 5 4.21 -13.08 -16.43
N LYS A 6 4.31 -14.17 -17.20
CA LYS A 6 4.96 -15.42 -16.78
C LYS A 6 6.43 -15.14 -16.42
N PRO A 7 6.92 -15.56 -15.24
CA PRO A 7 8.29 -15.27 -14.83
C PRO A 7 9.34 -15.83 -15.80
N LYS A 8 10.29 -15.00 -16.20
CA LYS A 8 11.52 -15.41 -16.90
C LYS A 8 12.67 -15.50 -15.89
N ASN A 9 13.52 -16.53 -15.97
CA ASN A 9 14.64 -16.78 -15.05
C ASN A 9 14.19 -16.74 -13.58
N LYS A 10 13.42 -17.76 -13.18
CA LYS A 10 12.65 -17.80 -11.93
C LYS A 10 13.54 -17.56 -10.70
N SER A 11 13.18 -16.56 -9.92
CA SER A 11 13.61 -16.40 -8.53
C SER A 11 12.37 -16.33 -7.63
N ASN A 12 12.56 -16.43 -6.31
CA ASN A 12 11.49 -16.22 -5.34
C ASN A 12 11.73 -14.89 -4.64
N GLU A 13 10.73 -14.03 -4.66
CA GLU A 13 10.75 -12.74 -3.98
C GLU A 13 9.80 -12.77 -2.79
N HIS A 14 10.28 -12.29 -1.63
CA HIS A 14 9.46 -12.25 -0.41
C HIS A 14 8.62 -10.97 -0.41
N VAL A 15 7.41 -11.01 0.15
CA VAL A 15 6.58 -9.80 0.31
C VAL A 15 7.23 -8.88 1.32
N LEU A 16 7.55 -9.42 2.51
CA LEU A 16 8.33 -8.76 3.53
C LEU A 16 9.79 -9.20 3.43
N PRO A 17 10.76 -8.28 3.40
CA PRO A 17 12.16 -8.61 3.20
C PRO A 17 12.72 -9.45 4.34
N ARG A 18 13.66 -10.34 4.01
CA ARG A 18 14.34 -11.20 5.00
C ARG A 18 15.04 -10.42 6.11
N TRP A 19 15.60 -9.24 5.81
CA TRP A 19 16.25 -8.41 6.84
C TRP A 19 15.24 -7.98 7.91
N LEU A 20 14.02 -7.64 7.51
CA LEU A 20 12.96 -7.21 8.43
C LEU A 20 12.44 -8.39 9.26
N LEU A 21 12.31 -9.56 8.64
CA LEU A 21 11.91 -10.77 9.36
C LEU A 21 12.91 -11.12 10.46
N LYS A 22 14.22 -11.09 10.14
CA LYS A 22 15.33 -11.33 11.09
C LYS A 22 15.40 -10.27 12.19
N LEU A 23 15.20 -9.00 11.82
CA LEU A 23 15.17 -7.88 12.77
C LEU A 23 14.10 -8.08 13.86
N THR A 24 13.00 -8.73 13.50
CA THR A 24 11.82 -8.90 14.35
C THR A 24 11.68 -10.32 14.94
N GLY A 25 12.61 -11.24 14.66
CA GLY A 25 12.63 -12.61 15.20
C GLY A 25 13.03 -13.66 14.16
N GLU A 26 12.68 -14.93 14.42
CA GLU A 26 12.97 -16.02 13.48
C GLU A 26 12.09 -15.93 12.21
N PRO A 27 12.64 -15.95 10.98
CA PRO A 27 11.83 -15.81 9.75
C PRO A 27 10.81 -16.92 9.54
N SER A 28 11.12 -18.14 9.98
CA SER A 28 10.28 -19.34 9.86
C SER A 28 9.23 -19.46 10.98
N ARG A 29 9.13 -18.47 11.88
CA ARG A 29 8.14 -18.49 12.97
C ARG A 29 6.73 -18.49 12.40
N GLN A 30 5.89 -19.35 12.96
CA GLN A 30 4.47 -19.40 12.62
C GLN A 30 3.74 -18.18 13.19
N ALA A 31 2.87 -17.57 12.39
CA ALA A 31 2.05 -16.44 12.80
C ALA A 31 0.59 -16.64 12.39
N LYS A 32 -0.31 -16.00 13.14
CA LYS A 32 -1.75 -15.98 12.85
C LYS A 32 -2.05 -14.76 12.00
N HIS A 33 -2.61 -14.99 10.81
CA HIS A 33 -2.84 -13.98 9.79
C HIS A 33 -4.34 -13.74 9.58
N GLY A 34 -5.10 -13.68 10.68
CA GLY A 34 -6.56 -13.58 10.67
C GLY A 34 -7.28 -14.90 10.40
N ILE A 35 -8.51 -14.82 9.90
CA ILE A 35 -9.40 -15.98 9.67
C ILE A 35 -9.64 -16.15 8.17
N VAL A 36 -9.64 -17.40 7.71
CA VAL A 36 -10.09 -17.78 6.36
C VAL A 36 -11.62 -17.69 6.32
N LYS A 37 -12.15 -16.80 5.49
CA LYS A 37 -13.60 -16.53 5.37
C LYS A 37 -14.26 -17.52 4.41
N SER A 38 -14.42 -18.77 4.83
CA SER A 38 -15.11 -19.82 4.08
C SER A 38 -16.32 -20.35 4.86
N SER A 39 -17.04 -21.32 4.29
CA SER A 39 -18.13 -22.04 4.96
C SER A 39 -17.69 -22.74 6.26
N GLN A 40 -16.40 -22.97 6.45
CA GLN A 40 -15.80 -23.48 7.68
C GLN A 40 -14.62 -22.58 8.08
N PRO A 41 -14.86 -21.55 8.91
CA PRO A 41 -13.84 -20.60 9.31
C PRO A 41 -12.68 -21.28 10.02
N LYS A 42 -11.45 -20.99 9.57
CA LYS A 42 -10.21 -21.51 10.19
C LYS A 42 -9.23 -20.37 10.40
N ILE A 43 -8.44 -20.48 11.46
CA ILE A 43 -7.32 -19.54 11.69
C ILE A 43 -6.31 -19.73 10.56
N ARG A 44 -5.95 -18.62 9.91
CA ARG A 44 -4.89 -18.60 8.91
C ARG A 44 -3.55 -18.66 9.63
N GLN A 45 -2.79 -19.73 9.44
CA GLN A 45 -1.51 -19.92 10.11
C GLN A 45 -0.44 -20.27 9.07
N TYR A 46 0.52 -19.36 8.92
CA TYR A 46 1.64 -19.46 7.98
C TYR A 46 2.88 -18.81 8.61
N ALA A 47 4.06 -19.28 8.26
CA ALA A 47 5.30 -18.57 8.55
C ALA A 47 5.43 -17.33 7.65
N PHE A 48 6.10 -16.29 8.15
CA PHE A 48 6.30 -15.07 7.36
C PHE A 48 7.14 -15.32 6.09
N ASP A 49 8.07 -16.28 6.12
CA ASP A 49 8.90 -16.63 4.96
C ASP A 49 8.18 -17.49 3.90
N GLU A 50 6.93 -17.89 4.15
CA GLU A 50 6.04 -18.50 3.16
C GLU A 50 5.38 -17.45 2.26
N PHE A 51 5.36 -16.17 2.65
CA PHE A 51 4.87 -15.06 1.85
C PHE A 51 5.91 -14.66 0.79
N LYS A 52 6.18 -15.58 -0.15
CA LYS A 52 7.09 -15.40 -1.27
C LYS A 52 6.49 -15.95 -2.56
N PHE A 53 6.78 -15.30 -3.69
CA PHE A 53 6.24 -15.72 -4.98
C PHE A 53 7.30 -15.72 -6.08
N PRO A 54 7.10 -16.53 -7.13
CA PRO A 54 7.93 -16.48 -8.32
C PRO A 54 7.93 -15.07 -8.95
N SER A 55 9.12 -14.55 -9.18
CA SER A 55 9.38 -13.25 -9.82
C SER A 55 10.39 -13.42 -10.96
N CYS A 56 10.33 -12.51 -11.94
CA CYS A 56 11.41 -12.37 -12.92
C CYS A 56 12.67 -11.88 -12.21
N ALA A 57 13.86 -12.33 -12.64
CA ALA A 57 15.13 -11.87 -12.08
C ALA A 57 15.26 -10.34 -12.04
N GLU A 58 14.94 -9.66 -13.15
CA GLU A 58 14.96 -8.19 -13.26
C GLU A 58 14.00 -7.50 -12.28
N CYS A 59 12.79 -8.05 -12.10
CA CYS A 59 11.86 -7.51 -11.14
C CYS A 59 12.39 -7.68 -9.72
N ASN A 60 12.97 -8.85 -9.42
CA ASN A 60 13.54 -9.14 -8.12
C ASN A 60 14.70 -8.19 -7.79
N GLU A 61 15.59 -7.95 -8.73
CA GLU A 61 16.71 -7.01 -8.60
C GLU A 61 16.21 -5.59 -8.30
N LYS A 62 15.27 -5.08 -9.10
CA LYS A 62 14.66 -3.77 -8.87
C LYS A 62 14.03 -3.62 -7.48
N TYR A 63 13.29 -4.64 -7.02
CA TYR A 63 12.66 -4.59 -5.70
C TYR A 63 13.68 -4.78 -4.57
N SER A 64 14.74 -5.56 -4.79
CA SER A 64 15.84 -5.70 -3.84
C SER A 64 16.54 -4.36 -3.58
N GLU A 65 16.74 -3.53 -4.61
CA GLU A 65 17.27 -2.17 -4.44
C GLU A 65 16.33 -1.27 -3.61
N LEU A 66 15.04 -1.30 -3.91
CA LEU A 66 14.03 -0.56 -3.13
C LEU A 66 14.01 -1.01 -1.68
N GLU A 67 14.07 -2.33 -1.43
CA GLU A 67 14.09 -2.89 -0.08
C GLU A 67 15.35 -2.53 0.70
N ASN A 68 16.51 -2.46 0.04
CA ASN A 68 17.75 -2.02 0.68
C ASN A 68 17.69 -0.55 1.08
N LYS A 69 17.09 0.31 0.25
CA LYS A 69 16.86 1.72 0.61
C LYS A 69 15.85 1.83 1.76
N ALA A 70 14.73 1.11 1.68
CA ALA A 70 13.72 1.09 2.72
C ALA A 70 14.25 0.54 4.05
N LYS A 71 15.20 -0.41 4.02
CA LYS A 71 15.90 -0.90 5.21
C LYS A 71 16.53 0.23 6.00
N ASN A 72 17.31 1.08 5.34
CA ASN A 72 17.98 2.20 5.99
C ASN A 72 16.97 3.17 6.61
N VAL A 73 15.85 3.44 5.91
CA VAL A 73 14.77 4.29 6.44
C VAL A 73 14.11 3.67 7.68
N VAL A 74 13.83 2.37 7.66
CA VAL A 74 13.25 1.65 8.81
C VAL A 74 14.22 1.62 9.99
N GLU A 75 15.51 1.42 9.74
CA GLU A 75 16.54 1.51 10.79
C GLU A 75 16.60 2.93 11.38
N ASN A 76 16.50 3.98 10.56
CA ASN A 76 16.42 5.35 11.04
C ASN A 76 15.19 5.60 11.92
N ILE A 77 14.01 5.10 11.52
CA ILE A 77 12.79 5.16 12.34
C ILE A 77 13.02 4.49 13.70
N LEU A 78 13.60 3.28 13.69
CA LEU A 78 13.83 2.52 14.91
C LEU A 78 14.84 3.17 15.86
N HIS A 79 15.81 3.94 15.33
CA HIS A 79 16.76 4.72 16.11
C HIS A 79 16.30 6.17 16.38
N GLU A 80 15.07 6.51 16.02
CA GLU A 80 14.52 7.87 16.21
C GLU A 80 15.36 8.96 15.53
N ALA A 81 16.01 8.60 14.41
CA ALA A 81 16.78 9.53 13.61
C ALA A 81 15.86 10.43 12.76
N GLN A 82 16.38 11.60 12.35
CA GLN A 82 15.67 12.46 11.41
C GLN A 82 15.45 11.76 10.06
N LEU A 83 14.26 11.98 9.50
CA LEU A 83 13.87 11.51 8.17
C LEU A 83 13.73 12.68 7.22
N THR A 84 14.20 12.51 6.00
CA THR A 84 14.01 13.46 4.90
C THR A 84 12.74 13.13 4.10
N ASN A 85 12.30 14.07 3.25
CA ASN A 85 11.19 13.80 2.32
C ASN A 85 11.51 12.65 1.34
N ILE A 86 12.79 12.43 1.01
CA ILE A 86 13.23 11.32 0.17
C ILE A 86 13.04 9.99 0.90
N ASP A 87 13.36 9.95 2.20
CA ASP A 87 13.16 8.76 3.03
C ASP A 87 11.67 8.40 3.14
N ILE A 88 10.81 9.40 3.38
CA ILE A 88 9.36 9.19 3.43
C ILE A 88 8.82 8.70 2.08
N SER A 89 9.26 9.29 0.96
CA SER A 89 8.83 8.80 -0.35
C SER A 89 9.35 7.39 -0.64
N CYS A 90 10.58 7.05 -0.23
CA CYS A 90 11.12 5.70 -0.38
C CYS A 90 10.30 4.69 0.42
N LEU A 91 9.94 5.06 1.65
CA LEU A 91 9.11 4.24 2.51
C LEU A 91 7.73 4.03 1.89
N LEU A 92 7.06 5.08 1.40
CA LEU A 92 5.77 4.98 0.71
C LEU A 92 5.82 4.10 -0.55
N ASP A 93 6.88 4.18 -1.35
CA ASP A 93 7.08 3.31 -2.52
C ASP A 93 7.24 1.83 -2.10
N TRP A 94 7.96 1.57 -1.00
CA TRP A 94 8.09 0.24 -0.42
C TRP A 94 6.76 -0.27 0.16
N PHE A 95 5.99 0.59 0.83
CA PHE A 95 4.66 0.24 1.35
C PHE A 95 3.67 -0.10 0.23
N ASP A 96 3.74 0.55 -0.94
CA ASP A 96 2.98 0.14 -2.12
C ASP A 96 3.32 -1.29 -2.54
N LYS A 97 4.62 -1.64 -2.57
CA LYS A 97 5.09 -2.99 -2.87
C LYS A 97 4.57 -4.00 -1.84
N VAL A 98 4.70 -3.70 -0.55
CA VAL A 98 4.25 -4.58 0.54
C VAL A 98 2.74 -4.79 0.46
N ARG A 99 1.95 -3.73 0.32
CA ARG A 99 0.47 -3.81 0.27
C ARG A 99 -0.02 -4.70 -0.87
N ILE A 100 0.48 -4.48 -2.08
CA ILE A 100 0.08 -5.30 -3.24
C ILE A 100 0.66 -6.72 -3.14
N GLY A 101 1.85 -6.87 -2.57
CA GLY A 101 2.44 -8.18 -2.28
C GLY A 101 1.60 -9.00 -1.30
N LEU A 102 1.11 -8.39 -0.22
CA LEU A 102 0.21 -9.03 0.75
C LEU A 102 -1.11 -9.41 0.08
N TRP A 103 -1.68 -8.53 -0.74
CA TRP A 103 -2.90 -8.84 -1.48
C TRP A 103 -2.74 -10.05 -2.41
N LEU A 104 -1.66 -10.09 -3.20
CA LEU A 104 -1.34 -11.24 -4.05
C LEU A 104 -1.07 -12.51 -3.23
N ALA A 105 -0.51 -12.37 -2.03
CA ALA A 105 -0.26 -13.49 -1.14
C ALA A 105 -1.55 -14.13 -0.65
N TYR A 106 -2.49 -13.33 -0.18
CA TYR A 106 -3.80 -13.83 0.25
C TYR A 106 -4.57 -14.42 -0.93
N TYR A 107 -4.50 -13.80 -2.11
CA TYR A 107 -5.07 -14.37 -3.33
C TYR A 107 -4.52 -15.79 -3.62
N TYR A 108 -3.21 -15.99 -3.48
CA TYR A 108 -2.55 -17.27 -3.75
C TYR A 108 -2.81 -18.31 -2.64
N LEU A 109 -2.56 -17.94 -1.38
CA LEU A 109 -2.64 -18.84 -0.22
C LEU A 109 -4.08 -19.28 0.06
N ASP A 110 -5.03 -18.35 -0.07
CA ASP A 110 -6.45 -18.65 0.14
C ASP A 110 -7.14 -19.19 -1.13
N LYS A 111 -6.41 -19.43 -2.22
CA LYS A 111 -6.97 -19.95 -3.48
C LYS A 111 -8.15 -19.12 -4.01
N ASN A 112 -8.05 -17.80 -3.90
CA ASN A 112 -9.06 -16.84 -4.38
C ASN A 112 -10.49 -17.07 -3.86
N ILE A 113 -10.68 -17.24 -2.55
CA ILE A 113 -12.02 -17.39 -1.94
C ILE A 113 -12.98 -16.25 -2.31
N ALA A 114 -12.48 -15.02 -2.48
CA ALA A 114 -13.31 -13.87 -2.82
C ALA A 114 -13.76 -13.86 -4.30
N SER A 115 -13.37 -14.84 -5.11
CA SER A 115 -13.65 -14.90 -6.55
C SER A 115 -13.27 -13.62 -7.31
N VAL A 116 -12.26 -12.90 -6.81
CA VAL A 116 -11.79 -11.66 -7.42
C VAL A 116 -10.88 -11.99 -8.59
N ARG A 117 -10.97 -11.25 -9.70
CA ARG A 117 -9.98 -11.33 -10.76
C ARG A 117 -8.83 -10.38 -10.41
N PRO A 118 -7.57 -10.83 -10.38
CA PRO A 118 -6.46 -9.92 -10.10
C PRO A 118 -6.37 -8.85 -11.19
N ALA A 119 -6.77 -7.62 -10.87
CA ALA A 119 -6.76 -6.51 -11.82
C ALA A 119 -5.36 -5.88 -11.98
N TYR A 120 -4.43 -6.16 -11.07
CA TYR A 120 -3.16 -5.44 -10.95
C TYR A 120 -1.99 -6.35 -10.64
N HIS A 121 -0.78 -5.86 -10.90
CA HIS A 121 0.48 -6.45 -10.48
C HIS A 121 1.29 -5.40 -9.69
N ILE A 122 2.33 -5.81 -8.97
CA ILE A 122 3.01 -4.90 -8.02
C ILE A 122 3.49 -3.61 -8.68
N SER A 123 4.13 -3.68 -9.86
CA SER A 123 4.61 -2.47 -10.54
C SER A 123 3.49 -1.55 -11.07
N SER A 124 2.27 -2.04 -11.23
CA SER A 124 1.19 -1.21 -11.79
C SER A 124 0.59 -0.22 -10.78
N ARG A 125 0.96 -0.30 -9.50
CA ARG A 125 0.34 0.50 -8.41
C ARG A 125 1.31 1.39 -7.64
N ILE A 126 2.61 1.16 -7.73
CA ILE A 126 3.62 2.00 -7.07
C ILE A 126 3.54 3.41 -7.63
N ARG A 127 3.46 4.41 -6.74
CA ARG A 127 3.41 5.85 -7.11
C ARG A 127 2.27 6.21 -8.06
N LYS A 128 1.16 5.47 -8.01
CA LYS A 128 0.00 5.79 -8.85
C LYS A 128 -1.00 6.67 -8.12
N TYR A 129 -1.35 6.35 -6.89
CA TYR A 129 -2.42 7.04 -6.20
C TYR A 129 -1.91 7.87 -5.06
N ASP A 130 -2.75 8.77 -4.56
CA ASP A 130 -2.52 9.49 -3.31
C ASP A 130 -2.15 8.51 -2.19
N ARG A 131 -1.23 8.91 -1.31
CA ARG A 131 -0.69 8.06 -0.26
C ARG A 131 -0.69 8.77 1.10
N LEU A 132 -1.10 8.02 2.11
CA LEU A 132 -0.98 8.38 3.51
C LEU A 132 -0.03 7.41 4.22
N LEU A 133 0.82 7.95 5.08
CA LEU A 133 1.53 7.20 6.10
C LEU A 133 1.21 7.81 7.47
N VAL A 134 0.84 6.99 8.45
CA VAL A 134 0.74 7.42 9.85
C VAL A 134 1.71 6.57 10.66
N LEU A 135 2.64 7.23 11.34
CA LEU A 135 3.65 6.60 12.19
C LEU A 135 3.31 6.86 13.66
N VAL A 136 3.07 5.79 14.40
CA VAL A 136 2.76 5.83 15.83
C VAL A 136 3.80 4.99 16.58
N LYS A 137 4.40 5.55 17.63
CA LYS A 137 5.25 4.79 18.55
C LYS A 137 4.43 4.38 19.77
N ILE A 138 4.36 3.09 20.06
CA ILE A 138 3.76 2.53 21.26
C ILE A 138 4.89 1.98 22.12
N LYS A 139 5.22 2.72 23.18
CA LYS A 139 6.29 2.38 24.11
C LYS A 139 6.03 1.01 24.76
N ASP A 140 7.09 0.25 24.96
CA ASP A 140 7.11 -1.04 25.64
C ASP A 140 6.30 -2.13 24.90
N ALA A 141 5.97 -1.91 23.62
CA ALA A 141 5.35 -2.94 22.80
C ALA A 141 6.37 -4.06 22.51
N PRO A 142 5.94 -5.33 22.48
CA PRO A 142 6.84 -6.45 22.33
C PRO A 142 7.57 -6.42 20.98
N LYS A 143 8.85 -6.80 21.00
CA LYS A 143 9.62 -7.08 19.79
C LYS A 143 8.86 -8.04 18.88
N GLY A 144 8.79 -7.72 17.60
CA GLY A 144 8.08 -8.55 16.63
C GLY A 144 7.57 -7.78 15.43
N ILE A 145 6.89 -8.50 14.56
CA ILE A 145 6.22 -7.94 13.39
C ILE A 145 4.78 -8.43 13.38
N ASN A 146 3.88 -7.61 12.87
CA ASN A 146 2.55 -8.04 12.50
C ASN A 146 2.01 -7.12 11.40
N TYR A 147 1.07 -7.59 10.59
CA TYR A 147 0.27 -6.73 9.74
C TYR A 147 -1.21 -7.04 9.92
N THR A 148 -2.06 -6.05 9.72
CA THR A 148 -3.52 -6.16 9.90
C THR A 148 -4.26 -5.55 8.73
N ASP A 149 -5.57 -5.77 8.70
CA ASP A 149 -6.54 -5.23 7.73
C ASP A 149 -6.50 -5.91 6.35
N CYS A 150 -5.45 -6.70 6.08
CA CYS A 150 -5.27 -7.49 4.87
C CYS A 150 -6.26 -8.66 4.74
N GLU A 151 -6.86 -9.12 5.84
CA GLU A 151 -7.84 -10.19 5.89
C GLU A 151 -9.30 -9.73 5.65
N SER A 152 -9.52 -8.42 5.55
CA SER A 152 -10.84 -7.84 5.28
C SER A 152 -11.30 -8.16 3.85
N LEU A 153 -12.62 -8.36 3.63
CA LEU A 153 -13.14 -8.57 2.27
C LEU A 153 -12.88 -7.34 1.39
N CYS A 154 -12.95 -6.15 1.98
CA CYS A 154 -12.58 -4.89 1.33
C CYS A 154 -11.17 -4.95 0.74
N PHE A 155 -10.19 -5.50 1.47
CA PHE A 155 -8.82 -5.61 0.98
C PHE A 155 -8.68 -6.55 -0.23
N TYR A 156 -9.47 -7.63 -0.31
CA TYR A 156 -9.47 -8.51 -1.49
C TYR A 156 -9.97 -7.79 -2.75
N HIS A 157 -10.98 -6.92 -2.63
CA HIS A 157 -11.49 -6.16 -3.75
C HIS A 157 -10.63 -4.94 -4.08
N THR A 158 -10.10 -4.29 -3.05
CA THR A 158 -9.32 -3.06 -3.17
C THR A 158 -8.26 -3.04 -2.08
N PRO A 159 -6.98 -3.32 -2.41
CA PRO A 159 -5.89 -3.22 -1.46
C PRO A 159 -5.54 -1.74 -1.23
N SER A 160 -6.39 -1.01 -0.51
CA SER A 160 -6.31 0.43 -0.28
C SER A 160 -5.56 0.78 1.01
N CYS A 161 -5.67 -0.03 2.06
CA CYS A 161 -4.99 0.25 3.31
C CYS A 161 -4.52 -1.03 3.99
N PHE A 162 -3.45 -0.92 4.77
CA PHE A 162 -3.04 -1.94 5.72
C PHE A 162 -2.22 -1.29 6.82
N SER A 163 -2.10 -1.99 7.95
CA SER A 163 -1.20 -1.58 9.02
C SER A 163 -0.04 -2.57 9.15
N LEU A 164 1.14 -2.07 9.47
CA LEU A 164 2.34 -2.85 9.75
C LEU A 164 2.91 -2.43 11.11
N ARG A 165 3.08 -3.38 12.01
CA ARG A 165 3.83 -3.21 13.25
C ARG A 165 5.26 -3.71 13.07
N ILE A 166 6.23 -2.90 13.47
CA ILE A 166 7.64 -3.28 13.61
C ILE A 166 8.08 -2.87 15.02
N ASN A 167 8.23 -3.85 15.91
CA ASN A 167 8.52 -3.63 17.33
C ASN A 167 7.52 -2.63 17.96
N GLU A 168 8.00 -1.48 18.43
CA GLU A 168 7.24 -0.40 19.03
C GLU A 168 6.53 0.51 18.02
N TYR A 169 6.83 0.39 16.73
CA TYR A 169 6.24 1.25 15.70
C TYR A 169 5.04 0.59 15.05
N TYR A 170 3.93 1.29 15.05
CA TYR A 170 2.73 0.99 14.29
C TYR A 170 2.62 1.95 13.14
N ILE A 171 2.51 1.39 11.94
CA ILE A 171 2.54 2.14 10.69
C ILE A 171 1.25 1.84 9.94
N LEU A 172 0.37 2.84 9.81
CA LEU A 172 -0.78 2.76 8.91
C LEU A 172 -0.36 3.30 7.56
N ASN A 173 -0.64 2.55 6.50
CA ASN A 173 -0.47 3.02 5.14
C ASN A 173 -1.81 2.95 4.40
N MET A 174 -2.13 4.05 3.70
CA MET A 174 -3.25 4.08 2.77
C MET A 174 -2.77 4.53 1.39
N SER A 175 -3.33 3.97 0.34
CA SER A 175 -3.24 4.52 -1.01
C SER A 175 -4.51 4.26 -1.79
N PHE A 176 -5.09 5.34 -2.29
CA PHE A 176 -6.36 5.29 -2.98
C PHE A 176 -6.51 6.46 -3.95
N GLU A 177 -7.26 6.26 -5.03
CA GLU A 177 -7.53 7.34 -5.98
C GLU A 177 -8.31 8.45 -5.27
N PHE A 178 -7.91 9.70 -5.55
CA PHE A 178 -8.56 10.90 -5.02
C PHE A 178 -8.67 10.98 -3.49
N LEU A 179 -7.76 10.32 -2.76
CA LEU A 179 -7.78 10.29 -1.29
C LEU A 179 -7.76 11.71 -0.70
N PHE A 180 -7.05 12.63 -1.35
CA PHE A 180 -6.94 14.01 -0.90
C PHE A 180 -7.57 15.02 -1.85
N SER A 181 -7.86 14.68 -3.11
CA SER A 181 -8.20 15.63 -4.19
C SER A 181 -9.19 16.71 -3.79
N HIS A 182 -10.36 16.34 -3.24
CA HIS A 182 -11.37 17.31 -2.81
C HIS A 182 -10.83 18.30 -1.76
N ARG A 183 -10.01 17.82 -0.82
CA ARG A 183 -9.45 18.64 0.26
C ARG A 183 -8.29 19.52 -0.18
N ILE A 184 -7.65 19.25 -1.31
CA ILE A 184 -6.56 20.06 -1.83
C ILE A 184 -6.98 20.90 -3.06
N GLY A 185 -8.27 20.93 -3.37
CA GLY A 185 -8.82 21.81 -4.39
C GLY A 185 -8.95 21.18 -5.78
N PHE A 186 -8.56 19.93 -5.97
CA PHE A 186 -8.60 19.24 -7.27
C PHE A 186 -9.95 18.59 -7.56
N PRO A 187 -10.22 18.27 -8.85
CA PRO A 187 -11.36 17.46 -9.25
C PRO A 187 -11.44 16.16 -8.45
N PHE A 188 -12.66 15.79 -8.05
CA PHE A 188 -12.86 14.68 -7.13
C PHE A 188 -14.12 13.87 -7.46
N PRO A 189 -14.20 12.60 -7.03
CA PRO A 189 -15.37 11.76 -7.24
C PRO A 189 -16.58 12.30 -6.50
N LYS A 190 -17.62 12.65 -7.25
CA LYS A 190 -18.95 12.92 -6.71
C LYS A 190 -19.70 11.63 -6.46
N ARG A 191 -19.58 10.68 -7.40
CA ARG A 191 -20.24 9.38 -7.37
C ARG A 191 -19.34 8.32 -8.00
N THR A 192 -19.44 7.10 -7.47
CA THR A 192 -18.74 5.92 -8.00
C THR A 192 -19.68 4.73 -8.00
N TRP A 193 -19.73 3.97 -9.09
CA TRP A 193 -20.53 2.74 -9.19
C TRP A 193 -19.89 1.74 -10.13
N TYR A 194 -20.26 0.47 -9.99
CA TYR A 194 -19.82 -0.60 -10.88
C TYR A 194 -20.85 -0.84 -11.98
N LEU A 195 -20.38 -1.07 -13.21
CA LEU A 195 -21.17 -1.61 -14.31
C LEU A 195 -21.31 -3.15 -14.16
N GLU A 196 -22.20 -3.75 -14.95
CA GLU A 196 -22.45 -5.21 -14.94
C GLU A 196 -21.20 -6.04 -15.28
N ASP A 197 -20.25 -5.46 -16.02
CA ASP A 197 -18.97 -6.08 -16.37
C ASP A 197 -17.87 -5.88 -15.30
N ASN A 198 -18.22 -5.30 -14.14
CA ASN A 198 -17.34 -4.89 -13.04
C ASN A 198 -16.38 -3.73 -13.34
N ASN A 199 -16.61 -2.97 -14.42
CA ASN A 199 -15.88 -1.71 -14.61
C ASN A 199 -16.38 -0.65 -13.62
N LEU A 200 -15.44 0.04 -12.98
CA LEU A 200 -15.74 1.17 -12.08
C LEU A 200 -15.94 2.43 -12.92
N VAL A 201 -17.09 3.08 -12.74
CA VAL A 201 -17.37 4.41 -13.29
C VAL A 201 -17.24 5.43 -12.18
N ILE A 202 -16.60 6.55 -12.51
CA ILE A 202 -16.35 7.66 -11.59
C ILE A 202 -16.92 8.92 -12.25
N ASP A 203 -17.90 9.53 -11.59
CA ASP A 203 -18.42 10.84 -11.95
C ASP A 203 -17.65 11.91 -11.17
N LEU A 204 -16.97 12.81 -11.91
CA LEU A 204 -16.09 13.82 -11.33
C LEU A 204 -16.81 15.16 -11.18
N GLU A 205 -16.59 15.79 -10.05
CA GLU A 205 -16.93 17.19 -9.81
C GLU A 205 -15.70 18.07 -10.02
N ALA A 206 -15.92 19.30 -10.49
CA ALA A 206 -14.86 20.28 -10.66
C ALA A 206 -14.15 20.56 -9.33
N GLY A 207 -12.89 20.97 -9.43
CA GLY A 207 -12.11 21.40 -8.28
C GLY A 207 -12.76 22.59 -7.57
N ILE A 208 -12.44 22.74 -6.28
CA ILE A 208 -12.93 23.86 -5.46
C ILE A 208 -11.92 25.01 -5.34
N GLU A 209 -10.75 24.88 -5.98
CA GLU A 209 -9.68 25.90 -6.04
C GLU A 209 -9.18 26.41 -4.67
N ARG A 210 -9.40 25.62 -3.62
CA ARG A 210 -8.93 25.90 -2.27
C ARG A 210 -8.55 24.62 -1.53
N TYR A 211 -7.63 24.73 -0.59
CA TYR A 211 -7.31 23.64 0.32
C TYR A 211 -8.13 23.74 1.62
N MET A 212 -8.40 22.59 2.23
CA MET A 212 -9.15 22.42 3.46
C MET A 212 -8.44 21.43 4.38
N LEU A 213 -8.19 21.84 5.62
CA LEU A 213 -7.63 20.97 6.66
C LEU A 213 -8.71 20.56 7.68
N PRO A 214 -8.60 19.37 8.29
CA PRO A 214 -7.62 18.32 7.99
C PRO A 214 -7.91 17.60 6.67
N LEU A 215 -6.86 17.08 6.02
CA LEU A 215 -6.95 16.32 4.76
C LEU A 215 -7.75 15.03 4.95
N ILE A 216 -7.58 14.36 6.09
CA ILE A 216 -8.47 13.27 6.52
C ILE A 216 -9.43 13.81 7.56
N ARG A 217 -10.74 13.68 7.29
CA ARG A 217 -11.79 14.31 8.12
C ARG A 217 -11.86 13.74 9.54
N LYS A 218 -11.58 12.45 9.69
CA LYS A 218 -11.63 11.75 10.98
C LYS A 218 -10.21 11.69 11.55
N PRO A 219 -9.96 12.24 12.73
CA PRO A 219 -8.65 12.13 13.35
C PRO A 219 -8.32 10.67 13.66
N PHE A 220 -7.04 10.34 13.65
CA PHE A 220 -6.57 9.05 14.16
C PHE A 220 -6.68 9.03 15.68
N LEU A 221 -7.10 7.89 16.24
CA LEU A 221 -7.29 7.73 17.69
C LEU A 221 -5.99 7.83 18.48
N LEU A 222 -4.89 7.41 17.86
CA LEU A 222 -3.55 7.50 18.43
C LEU A 222 -2.83 8.68 17.80
N SER A 223 -2.24 9.53 18.65
CA SER A 223 -1.36 10.59 18.19
C SER A 223 -0.15 9.98 17.48
N GLY A 224 0.04 10.36 16.23
CA GLY A 224 1.13 9.91 15.38
C GLY A 224 1.61 11.02 14.47
N THR A 225 2.72 10.78 13.77
CA THR A 225 3.18 11.66 12.69
C THR A 225 2.53 11.21 11.39
N GLU A 226 1.86 12.14 10.73
CA GLU A 226 1.12 11.90 9.49
C GLU A 226 1.89 12.47 8.30
N PHE A 227 2.06 11.67 7.24
CA PHE A 227 2.68 12.09 5.99
C PHE A 227 1.69 11.92 4.85
N TYR A 228 1.46 13.01 4.14
CA TYR A 228 0.51 13.10 3.04
C TYR A 228 1.28 13.28 1.73
N GLN A 229 1.02 12.41 0.75
CA GLN A 229 1.62 12.52 -0.57
C GLN A 229 0.55 12.37 -1.65
N PRO A 230 -0.07 13.48 -2.09
CA PRO A 230 -0.94 13.45 -3.24
C PRO A 230 -0.13 13.16 -4.52
N ILE A 231 -0.71 12.41 -5.47
CA ILE A 231 -0.04 12.00 -6.70
C ILE A 231 -0.82 12.48 -7.92
N PHE A 232 -0.15 13.28 -8.76
CA PHE A 232 -0.77 13.94 -9.92
C PHE A 232 -0.31 13.36 -11.28
N SER A 233 0.78 12.60 -11.29
CA SER A 233 1.55 12.30 -12.50
C SER A 233 0.85 11.42 -13.54
N HIS A 234 -0.31 10.83 -13.23
CA HIS A 234 -1.04 9.96 -14.15
C HIS A 234 -2.29 10.60 -14.75
N TRP A 235 -2.76 11.75 -14.24
CA TRP A 235 -3.99 12.40 -14.72
C TRP A 235 -3.75 13.21 -15.99
N ASP A 236 -2.60 13.86 -16.10
CA ASP A 236 -2.18 14.68 -17.26
C ASP A 236 -2.23 13.91 -18.60
N LYS A 237 -2.16 12.57 -18.54
CA LYS A 237 -2.17 11.71 -19.73
C LYS A 237 -3.57 11.25 -20.16
N ARG A 238 -4.63 11.55 -19.40
CA ARG A 238 -6.01 11.15 -19.74
C ARG A 238 -6.76 12.33 -20.33
N GLU A 239 -6.95 12.30 -21.64
CA GLU A 239 -7.61 13.35 -22.42
C GLU A 239 -9.00 13.70 -21.89
N GLU A 240 -9.73 12.69 -21.42
CA GLU A 240 -11.06 12.78 -20.81
C GLU A 240 -11.12 13.64 -19.53
N ILE A 241 -9.99 13.81 -18.83
CA ILE A 241 -9.93 14.49 -17.54
C ILE A 241 -9.26 15.86 -17.67
N LYS A 242 -8.57 16.13 -18.80
CA LYS A 242 -7.89 17.41 -19.04
C LYS A 242 -8.82 18.62 -18.89
N TYR A 243 -10.09 18.51 -19.32
CA TYR A 243 -11.07 19.60 -19.16
C TYR A 243 -11.30 20.01 -17.69
N PHE A 244 -11.13 19.10 -16.73
CA PHE A 244 -11.23 19.41 -15.30
C PHE A 244 -9.95 20.05 -14.72
N TYR A 245 -8.85 20.03 -15.49
CA TYR A 245 -7.55 20.60 -15.13
C TYR A 245 -7.12 21.77 -16.05
N ASP A 246 -7.88 22.08 -17.11
CA ASP A 246 -7.78 23.28 -17.96
C ASP A 246 -8.33 24.53 -17.23
N CYS A 247 -7.99 24.65 -15.95
CA CYS A 247 -8.13 25.86 -15.18
C CYS A 247 -6.75 26.49 -15.15
N ASP A 248 -6.62 27.72 -15.68
CA ASP A 248 -5.37 28.47 -15.67
C ASP A 248 -4.72 28.39 -14.28
N SER A 249 -3.52 27.76 -14.21
CA SER A 249 -2.63 27.62 -13.04
C SER A 249 -2.62 26.26 -12.31
N VAL A 250 -1.75 25.34 -12.74
CA VAL A 250 -0.84 24.64 -11.80
C VAL A 250 0.53 24.52 -12.46
N VAL A 251 1.33 25.58 -12.34
CA VAL A 251 2.78 25.48 -12.58
C VAL A 251 3.38 24.84 -11.33
N SER A 252 3.88 23.61 -11.44
CA SER A 252 4.78 23.03 -10.43
C SER A 252 6.20 22.99 -10.99
N GLY A 253 7.06 23.84 -10.41
CA GLY A 253 8.51 23.67 -10.40
C GLY A 253 8.94 22.84 -9.19
#